data_AF-A0A537N0Z0-F1
#
_entry.id   AF-A0A537N0Z0-F1
#
_cell.length_a   1.000
_cell.length_b   1.000
_cell.length_c   1.000
_cell.angle_alpha   90.00
_cell.angle_beta   90.00
_cell.angle_gamma   90.00
#
_symmetry.space_group_name_H-M   'P 1'
#
loop_
_entity.id
_entity.type
_entity.pdbx_description
1 polymer ?
#
loop_
_entity_poly.entity_id
_entity_poly.type
_entity_poly.pdbx_seq_one_letter_code
_entity_poly.pdbx_strand_id
1 'polypeptide(L)'
;MNEIYPMWAAAHGVMIVTPVHWYQAPTVLKTMMDRLVCADGGNPVPTSTSGKDPQKAKDIEMKGWDYPRHLAGRAYAVVVHGDAAGTENLRRSLSDWLADMGLLNAGHEATIDRYVGYYEPYAESHLALDADRAVQEETRNAARALVKAVKLRRAGKLPQPDSGLSQPRPK
;
A
#
# COMPACT_ATOMS: atom_id res chain seq x y z
N MET A 1 0.45 14.08 10.14
CA MET A 1 -0.27 13.36 9.06
C MET A 1 -0.34 14.18 7.76
N ASN A 2 -0.49 15.50 7.77
CA ASN A 2 -0.51 16.32 6.54
C ASN A 2 0.73 16.15 5.64
N GLU A 3 1.89 15.88 6.24
CA GLU A 3 3.14 15.64 5.51
C GLU A 3 3.18 14.29 4.77
N ILE A 4 2.38 13.30 5.19
CA ILE A 4 2.45 11.95 4.62
C ILE A 4 1.84 11.89 3.22
N TYR A 5 0.79 12.67 2.91
CA TYR A 5 0.17 12.64 1.58
C TYR A 5 1.08 13.17 0.48
N PRO A 6 1.76 14.32 0.66
CA PRO A 6 2.80 14.76 -0.29
C PRO A 6 3.89 13.70 -0.48
N MET A 7 4.29 12.99 0.57
CA MET A 7 5.28 11.91 0.45
C MET A 7 4.76 10.75 -0.40
N TRP A 8 3.52 10.29 -0.18
CA TRP A 8 2.88 9.26 -1.02
C TRP A 8 2.74 9.70 -2.47
N ALA A 9 2.31 10.95 -2.70
CA ALA A 9 2.19 11.53 -4.03
C ALA A 9 3.56 11.68 -4.74
N ALA A 10 4.65 11.89 -4.00
CA ALA A 10 6.00 11.97 -4.55
C ALA A 10 6.69 10.60 -4.74
N ALA A 11 6.22 9.55 -4.04
CA ALA A 11 6.92 8.26 -3.96
C ALA A 11 6.78 7.42 -5.23
N HIS A 12 7.87 7.05 -5.89
CA HIS A 12 7.84 6.13 -7.04
C HIS A 12 7.51 4.68 -6.66
N GLY A 13 7.70 4.34 -5.38
CA GLY A 13 7.25 3.09 -4.80
C GLY A 13 7.13 3.21 -3.28
N VAL A 14 6.33 2.33 -2.68
CA VAL A 14 5.97 2.37 -1.26
C VAL A 14 6.29 1.02 -0.61
N MET A 15 6.92 1.05 0.56
CA MET A 15 7.12 -0.13 1.40
C MET A 15 6.34 0.06 2.71
N ILE A 16 5.46 -0.88 3.03
CA ILE A 16 4.77 -0.91 4.32
C ILE A 16 5.42 -1.98 5.18
N VAL A 17 5.92 -1.59 6.35
CA VAL A 17 6.39 -2.51 7.40
C VAL A 17 5.51 -2.28 8.61
N THR A 18 4.80 -3.31 9.06
CA THR A 18 3.79 -3.13 10.12
C THR A 18 3.63 -4.38 10.98
N PRO A 19 3.39 -4.23 12.30
CA PRO A 19 2.85 -5.32 13.09
C PRO A 19 1.39 -5.58 12.69
N VAL A 20 0.88 -6.73 13.08
CA VAL A 20 -0.56 -7.03 13.12
C VAL A 20 -1.13 -6.79 14.53
N HIS A 21 -2.32 -6.21 14.60
CA HIS A 21 -3.09 -6.07 15.84
C HIS A 21 -4.45 -6.73 15.64
N TRP A 22 -4.71 -7.83 16.35
CA TRP A 22 -5.99 -8.57 16.27
C TRP A 22 -6.45 -8.83 14.83
N TYR A 23 -5.59 -9.43 14.01
CA TYR A 23 -5.85 -9.72 12.59
C TYR A 23 -6.06 -8.47 11.71
N GLN A 24 -5.70 -7.28 12.18
CA GLN A 24 -5.95 -6.01 11.50
C GLN A 24 -4.72 -5.09 11.48
N ALA A 25 -4.77 -4.10 10.60
CA ALA A 25 -3.78 -3.03 10.54
C ALA A 25 -3.80 -2.23 11.87
N PRO A 26 -2.63 -1.79 12.38
CA PRO A 26 -2.59 -0.87 13.50
C PRO A 26 -3.40 0.39 13.21
N THR A 27 -4.05 0.95 14.23
CA THR A 27 -4.95 2.11 14.08
C THR A 27 -4.27 3.29 13.36
N VAL A 28 -2.98 3.51 13.62
CA VAL A 28 -2.19 4.56 12.95
C VAL A 28 -2.05 4.32 11.44
N LEU A 29 -1.87 3.07 11.02
CA LEU A 29 -1.82 2.70 9.61
C LEU A 29 -3.22 2.81 8.99
N LYS A 30 -4.25 2.27 9.66
CA LYS A 30 -5.63 2.29 9.16
C LYS A 30 -6.15 3.72 8.94
N THR A 31 -5.86 4.63 9.88
CA THR A 31 -6.27 6.04 9.77
C THR A 31 -5.56 6.79 8.64
N MET A 32 -4.34 6.38 8.27
CA MET A 32 -3.67 6.85 7.05
C MET A 32 -4.35 6.28 5.79
N MET A 33 -4.60 4.96 5.76
CA MET A 33 -5.29 4.28 4.64
C MET A 33 -6.62 4.95 4.30
N ASP A 34 -7.44 5.24 5.31
CA ASP A 34 -8.78 5.82 5.13
C ASP A 34 -8.78 7.21 4.49
N ARG A 35 -7.65 7.91 4.57
CA ARG A 35 -7.48 9.24 3.99
C ARG A 35 -6.81 9.21 2.62
N LEU A 36 -6.18 8.09 2.25
CA LEU A 36 -5.57 7.93 0.92
C LEU A 36 -6.60 7.86 -0.20
N VAL A 37 -7.87 7.54 0.08
CA VAL A 37 -8.98 7.70 -0.87
C VAL A 37 -8.98 9.10 -1.51
N CYS A 38 -8.71 10.15 -0.73
CA CYS A 38 -8.67 11.51 -1.27
C CYS A 38 -7.37 11.80 -2.04
N ALA A 39 -6.25 11.18 -1.66
CA ALA A 39 -4.99 11.36 -2.37
C ALA A 39 -4.99 10.64 -3.73
N ASP A 40 -5.67 9.51 -3.82
CA ASP A 40 -5.74 8.68 -5.03
C ASP A 40 -6.92 9.06 -5.94
N GLY A 41 -8.09 9.32 -5.35
CA GLY A 41 -9.32 9.64 -6.08
C GLY A 41 -9.74 11.11 -6.06
N GLY A 42 -8.89 12.00 -5.54
CA GLY A 42 -9.22 13.41 -5.35
C GLY A 42 -9.54 14.12 -6.66
N ASN A 43 -10.48 15.06 -6.59
CA ASN A 43 -10.88 15.88 -7.73
C ASN A 43 -9.68 16.68 -8.30
N PRO A 44 -9.26 16.46 -9.56
CA PRO A 44 -8.12 17.16 -10.16
C PRO A 44 -8.41 18.64 -10.41
N VAL A 45 -9.68 19.07 -10.34
CA VAL A 45 -10.11 20.46 -10.46
C VAL A 45 -10.79 20.90 -9.15
N PRO A 46 -10.03 21.28 -8.10
CA PRO A 46 -10.56 21.57 -6.77
C PRO A 46 -11.63 22.69 -6.72
N THR A 47 -11.66 23.57 -7.72
CA THR A 47 -12.61 24.67 -7.83
C THR A 47 -13.97 24.27 -8.39
N SER A 48 -14.09 23.09 -9.01
CA SER A 48 -15.32 22.63 -9.67
C SER A 48 -16.48 22.37 -8.68
N THR A 49 -16.16 22.09 -7.42
CA THR A 49 -17.14 21.97 -6.33
C THR A 49 -17.28 23.27 -5.51
N SER A 50 -16.69 24.37 -5.96
CA SER A 50 -16.66 25.66 -5.21
C SER A 50 -16.26 25.49 -3.74
N GLY A 51 -15.25 24.65 -3.49
CA GLY A 51 -14.87 24.20 -2.15
C GLY A 51 -15.52 22.86 -1.82
N LYS A 52 -16.30 22.80 -0.74
CA LYS A 52 -16.95 21.57 -0.26
C LYS A 52 -18.48 21.60 -0.45
N ASP A 53 -18.97 22.11 -1.58
CA ASP A 53 -20.39 22.08 -1.93
C ASP A 53 -20.83 20.64 -2.26
N PRO A 54 -21.65 19.99 -1.41
CA PRO A 54 -22.03 18.59 -1.63
C PRO A 54 -22.91 18.38 -2.85
N GLN A 55 -23.73 19.37 -3.23
CA GLN A 55 -24.63 19.23 -4.38
C GLN A 55 -23.82 19.21 -5.68
N LYS A 56 -22.83 20.10 -5.80
CA LYS A 56 -21.93 20.11 -6.97
C LYS A 56 -21.09 18.84 -7.07
N ALA A 57 -20.61 18.31 -5.94
CA ALA A 57 -19.89 17.04 -5.93
C ALA A 57 -20.77 15.90 -6.45
N LYS A 58 -22.02 15.82 -5.98
CA LYS A 58 -23.01 14.85 -6.45
C LYS A 58 -23.32 15.02 -7.95
N ASP A 59 -23.48 16.25 -8.41
CA ASP A 59 -23.77 16.53 -9.82
C ASP A 59 -22.60 16.12 -10.73
N ILE A 60 -21.35 16.23 -10.25
CA ILE A 60 -20.16 15.72 -10.95
C ILE A 60 -20.20 14.19 -10.99
N GLU A 61 -20.44 13.53 -9.86
CA GLU A 61 -20.51 12.07 -9.76
C GLU A 61 -21.59 11.48 -10.69
N MET A 62 -22.79 12.07 -10.68
CA MET A 62 -23.91 11.64 -11.53
C MET A 62 -23.67 11.83 -13.03
N LYS A 63 -22.70 12.68 -13.43
CA LYS A 63 -22.31 12.88 -14.83
C LYS A 63 -21.26 11.85 -15.31
N GLY A 64 -20.82 10.96 -14.44
CA GLY A 64 -19.74 10.01 -14.69
C GLY A 64 -18.43 10.55 -14.10
N TRP A 65 -18.02 9.96 -12.97
CA TRP A 65 -16.76 10.25 -12.32
C TRP A 65 -15.75 9.15 -12.61
N ASP A 66 -14.76 9.43 -13.46
CA ASP A 66 -13.78 8.44 -13.95
C ASP A 66 -12.64 8.14 -12.96
N TYR A 67 -12.89 8.18 -11.64
CA TYR A 67 -11.95 8.04 -10.52
C TYR A 67 -10.44 7.97 -10.93
N PRO A 68 -9.66 9.06 -10.79
CA PRO A 68 -8.42 9.25 -11.55
C PRO A 68 -7.25 8.33 -11.17
N ARG A 69 -7.27 7.70 -9.99
CA ARG A 69 -6.19 6.85 -9.44
C ARG A 69 -4.80 7.49 -9.55
N HIS A 70 -4.61 8.65 -8.93
CA HIS A 70 -3.35 9.42 -8.97
C HIS A 70 -2.11 8.64 -8.51
N LEU A 71 -2.29 7.55 -7.76
CA LEU A 71 -1.21 6.70 -7.28
C LEU A 71 -0.93 5.48 -8.16
N ALA A 72 -1.75 5.21 -9.17
CA ALA A 72 -1.61 4.05 -10.04
C ALA A 72 -0.24 3.97 -10.74
N GLY A 73 0.26 2.76 -10.91
CA GLY A 73 1.51 2.45 -11.59
C GLY A 73 2.78 2.63 -10.74
N ARG A 74 2.67 3.02 -9.46
CA ARG A 74 3.77 2.99 -8.49
C ARG A 74 4.02 1.57 -8.01
N ALA A 75 5.25 1.22 -7.66
CA ALA A 75 5.55 -0.12 -7.15
C ALA A 75 5.29 -0.24 -5.63
N TYR A 76 5.02 -1.43 -5.11
CA TYR A 76 4.86 -1.63 -3.67
C TYR A 76 5.56 -2.89 -3.12
N ALA A 77 5.84 -2.85 -1.82
CA ALA A 77 6.26 -3.96 -0.97
C ALA A 77 5.52 -3.92 0.37
N VAL A 78 5.28 -5.09 0.98
CA VAL A 78 4.60 -5.25 2.27
C VAL A 78 5.36 -6.27 3.12
N VAL A 79 5.68 -5.89 4.35
CA VAL A 79 6.25 -6.76 5.38
C VAL A 79 5.34 -6.69 6.59
N VAL A 80 4.66 -7.79 6.91
CA VAL A 80 3.83 -7.88 8.11
C VAL A 80 4.52 -8.77 9.13
N HIS A 81 4.54 -8.36 10.39
CA HIS A 81 5.03 -9.21 11.47
C HIS A 81 4.03 -9.28 12.62
N GLY A 82 4.20 -10.28 13.49
CA GLY A 82 3.38 -10.45 14.69
C GLY A 82 3.89 -11.60 15.53
N ASP A 83 3.23 -11.87 16.65
CA ASP A 83 3.75 -12.83 17.62
C ASP A 83 3.12 -14.21 17.47
N ALA A 84 1.87 -14.31 17.00
CA ALA A 84 1.16 -15.59 16.99
C ALA A 84 0.09 -15.77 15.91
N ALA A 85 -0.59 -14.71 15.47
CA ALA A 85 -1.71 -14.85 14.53
C ALA A 85 -1.92 -13.62 13.64
N GLY A 86 -2.48 -13.86 12.46
CA GLY A 86 -3.08 -12.82 11.62
C GLY A 86 -2.12 -12.08 10.68
N THR A 87 -0.82 -12.40 10.68
CA THR A 87 0.17 -11.76 9.80
C THR A 87 -0.17 -11.97 8.33
N GLU A 88 -0.54 -13.20 7.98
CA GLU A 88 -0.95 -13.58 6.63
C GLU A 88 -2.19 -12.81 6.17
N ASN A 89 -3.23 -12.76 7.01
CA ASN A 89 -4.48 -12.07 6.69
C ASN A 89 -4.22 -10.59 6.41
N LEU A 90 -3.47 -9.92 7.29
CA LEU A 90 -3.16 -8.52 7.11
C LEU A 90 -2.30 -8.29 5.85
N ARG A 91 -1.29 -9.13 5.58
CA ARG A 91 -0.46 -9.01 4.37
C ARG A 91 -1.31 -9.11 3.10
N ARG A 92 -2.25 -10.06 3.05
CA ARG A 92 -3.19 -10.22 1.92
C ARG A 92 -4.07 -8.97 1.78
N SER A 93 -4.72 -8.53 2.85
CA SER A 93 -5.58 -7.34 2.83
C SER A 93 -4.84 -6.06 2.40
N LEU A 94 -3.60 -5.87 2.84
CA LEU A 94 -2.78 -4.73 2.41
C LEU A 94 -2.37 -4.84 0.94
N SER A 95 -2.03 -6.03 0.47
CA SER A 95 -1.65 -6.26 -0.93
C SER A 95 -2.83 -6.00 -1.87
N ASP A 96 -4.02 -6.48 -1.51
CA ASP A 96 -5.26 -6.26 -2.27
C ASP A 96 -5.63 -4.77 -2.29
N TRP A 97 -5.56 -4.09 -1.15
CA TRP A 97 -5.82 -2.65 -1.07
C TRP A 97 -4.86 -1.83 -1.97
N LEU A 98 -3.57 -2.16 -1.98
CA LEU A 98 -2.59 -1.47 -2.84
C LEU A 98 -2.83 -1.78 -4.33
N ALA A 99 -3.19 -3.02 -4.66
CA ALA A 99 -3.54 -3.43 -6.02
C ALA A 99 -4.83 -2.75 -6.52
N ASP A 100 -5.84 -2.59 -5.66
CA ASP A 100 -7.09 -1.89 -5.99
C ASP A 100 -6.87 -0.41 -6.33
N MET A 101 -5.86 0.23 -5.72
CA MET A 101 -5.40 1.58 -6.09
C MET A 101 -4.53 1.59 -7.37
N GLY A 102 -4.24 0.43 -7.95
CA GLY A 102 -3.43 0.29 -9.17
C GLY A 102 -1.92 0.31 -8.94
N LEU A 103 -1.44 0.10 -7.71
CA LEU A 103 -0.01 -0.08 -7.46
C LEU A 103 0.44 -1.49 -7.90
N LEU A 104 1.69 -1.58 -8.32
CA LEU A 104 2.30 -2.76 -8.90
C LEU A 104 3.11 -3.52 -7.86
N ASN A 105 2.81 -4.80 -7.66
CA ASN A 105 3.57 -5.64 -6.76
C ASN A 105 5.03 -5.78 -7.23
N ALA A 106 6.01 -5.59 -6.33
CA ALA A 106 7.42 -5.67 -6.67
C ALA A 106 7.99 -7.11 -6.76
N GLY A 107 7.16 -8.13 -6.53
CA GLY A 107 7.48 -9.55 -6.65
C GLY A 107 7.15 -10.35 -5.38
N HIS A 108 7.27 -11.68 -5.47
CA HIS A 108 6.97 -12.60 -4.35
C HIS A 108 7.71 -12.22 -3.05
N GLU A 109 9.02 -11.99 -3.15
CA GLU A 109 9.90 -11.58 -2.04
C GLU A 109 9.56 -10.19 -1.48
N ALA A 110 8.73 -9.40 -2.16
CA ALA A 110 8.33 -8.07 -1.72
C ALA A 110 7.08 -8.08 -0.85
N THR A 111 6.40 -9.22 -0.72
CA THR A 111 5.19 -9.37 0.10
C THR A 111 5.35 -10.56 1.03
N ILE A 112 5.79 -10.31 2.26
CA ILE A 112 6.09 -11.37 3.23
C ILE A 112 5.37 -11.11 4.55
N ASP A 113 5.15 -12.20 5.28
CA ASP A 113 4.59 -12.13 6.63
C ASP A 113 5.28 -13.15 7.55
N ARG A 114 5.64 -12.73 8.76
CA ARG A 114 6.47 -13.55 9.66
C ARG A 114 6.00 -13.46 11.11
N TYR A 115 6.04 -14.59 11.80
CA TYR A 115 5.94 -14.59 13.26
C TYR A 115 7.33 -14.40 13.86
N VAL A 116 7.42 -13.54 14.86
CA VAL A 116 8.66 -13.26 15.60
C VAL A 116 8.44 -13.71 17.04
N GLY A 117 9.29 -14.61 17.55
CA GLY A 117 9.12 -15.18 18.89
C GLY A 117 7.76 -15.89 19.05
N TYR A 118 7.46 -16.85 18.16
CA TYR A 118 6.16 -17.50 18.12
C TYR A 118 5.78 -18.15 19.46
N TYR A 119 4.72 -17.64 20.10
CA TYR A 119 4.28 -18.00 21.46
C TYR A 119 5.31 -17.78 22.59
N GLU A 120 6.39 -17.05 22.33
CA GLU A 120 7.37 -16.66 23.34
C GLU A 120 6.88 -15.46 24.18
N PRO A 121 7.51 -15.16 25.33
CA PRO A 121 7.15 -14.01 26.14
C PRO A 121 7.25 -12.70 25.36
N TYR A 122 6.14 -11.95 25.30
CA TYR A 122 6.07 -10.68 24.60
C TYR A 122 7.13 -9.66 25.04
N ALA A 123 7.51 -9.71 26.32
CA ALA A 123 8.54 -8.84 26.90
C ALA A 123 9.92 -9.00 26.21
N GLU A 124 10.19 -10.14 25.58
CA GLU A 124 11.46 -10.47 24.91
C GLU A 124 11.35 -10.46 23.37
N SER A 125 10.19 -10.10 22.82
CA SER A 125 9.92 -10.09 21.36
C SER A 125 10.93 -9.28 20.55
N HIS A 126 11.42 -8.17 21.11
CA HIS A 126 12.45 -7.34 20.48
C HIS A 126 13.81 -8.05 20.39
N LEU A 127 14.19 -8.83 21.41
CA LEU A 127 15.42 -9.64 21.37
C LEU A 127 15.31 -10.76 20.34
N ALA A 128 14.14 -11.39 20.25
CA ALA A 128 13.86 -12.38 19.21
C ALA A 128 14.00 -11.77 17.81
N LEU A 129 13.46 -10.56 17.59
CA LEU A 129 13.62 -9.83 16.32
C LEU A 129 15.09 -9.51 16.00
N ASP A 130 15.84 -9.04 17.00
CA ASP A 130 17.24 -8.64 16.84
C ASP A 130 18.14 -9.85 16.49
N ALA A 131 17.81 -11.02 17.03
CA ALA A 131 18.51 -12.28 16.76
C ALA A 131 18.10 -12.92 15.41
N ASP A 132 16.89 -12.66 14.92
CA ASP A 132 16.36 -13.27 13.69
C ASP A 132 16.96 -12.62 12.42
N ARG A 133 18.11 -13.16 12.00
CA ARG A 133 18.80 -12.73 10.77
C ARG A 133 18.01 -13.05 9.50
N ALA A 134 17.14 -14.05 9.52
CA ALA A 134 16.36 -14.42 8.35
C ALA A 134 15.29 -13.36 8.07
N VAL A 135 14.49 -12.99 9.05
CA VAL A 135 13.46 -11.93 8.92
C VAL A 135 14.09 -10.59 8.50
N GLN A 136 15.26 -10.27 9.06
CA GLN A 136 16.02 -9.08 8.66
C GLN A 136 16.43 -9.12 7.18
N GLU A 137 16.94 -10.26 6.69
CA GLU A 137 17.36 -10.41 5.29
C GLU A 137 16.18 -10.46 4.32
N GLU A 138 15.08 -11.10 4.70
CA GLU A 138 13.83 -11.09 3.92
C GLU A 138 13.28 -9.66 3.79
N THR A 139 13.32 -8.87 4.86
CA THR A 139 12.95 -7.45 4.81
C THR A 139 13.87 -6.67 3.87
N ARG A 140 15.18 -6.96 3.88
CA ARG A 140 16.12 -6.36 2.90
C ARG A 140 15.81 -6.80 1.48
N ASN A 141 15.45 -8.07 1.25
CA ASN A 141 15.07 -8.58 -0.06
C ASN A 141 13.81 -7.90 -0.58
N ALA A 142 12.80 -7.68 0.27
CA ALA A 142 11.62 -6.90 -0.09
C ALA A 142 11.98 -5.49 -0.55
N ALA A 143 12.87 -4.80 0.18
CA ALA A 143 13.36 -3.48 -0.21
C ALA A 143 14.17 -3.50 -1.53
N ARG A 144 15.05 -4.49 -1.72
CA ARG A 144 15.81 -4.67 -2.97
C ARG A 144 14.90 -4.93 -4.16
N ALA A 145 13.87 -5.76 -3.98
CA ALA A 145 12.86 -6.05 -5.01
C ALA A 145 12.09 -4.77 -5.37
N LEU A 146 11.65 -3.99 -4.39
CA LEU A 146 10.98 -2.71 -4.61
C LEU A 146 11.84 -1.74 -5.42
N VAL A 147 13.11 -1.56 -5.04
CA VAL A 147 14.03 -0.68 -5.76
C VAL A 147 14.22 -1.14 -7.22
N LYS A 148 14.35 -2.45 -7.46
CA LYS A 148 14.43 -3.00 -8.82
C LYS A 148 13.15 -2.74 -9.62
N ALA A 149 11.98 -2.98 -9.03
CA ALA A 149 10.69 -2.74 -9.66
C ALA A 149 10.50 -1.25 -10.03
N VAL A 150 10.86 -0.33 -9.14
CA VAL A 150 10.84 1.12 -9.40
C VAL A 150 11.75 1.48 -10.58
N LYS A 151 12.98 0.96 -10.62
CA LYS A 151 13.92 1.21 -11.72
C LYS A 151 13.38 0.70 -13.06
N LEU A 152 12.84 -0.53 -13.08
CA LEU A 152 12.24 -1.12 -14.28
C LEU A 152 11.00 -0.32 -14.73
N ARG A 153 10.14 0.08 -13.80
CA ARG A 153 8.94 0.87 -14.08
C ARG A 153 9.28 2.23 -14.71
N ARG A 154 10.30 2.91 -14.17
CA ARG A 154 10.81 4.18 -14.71
C ARG A 154 11.43 4.03 -16.10
N ALA A 155 12.05 2.88 -16.37
CA ALA A 155 12.58 2.56 -17.69
C ALA A 155 11.53 2.05 -18.69
N GLY A 156 10.26 1.91 -18.28
CA GLY A 156 9.20 1.31 -19.11
C GLY A 156 9.38 -0.19 -19.36
N LYS A 157 10.15 -0.88 -18.51
CA LYS A 157 10.55 -2.29 -18.67
C LYS A 157 9.95 -3.23 -17.62
N LEU A 158 9.14 -2.72 -16.68
CA LEU A 158 8.48 -3.57 -15.70
C LEU A 158 7.35 -4.35 -16.40
N PRO A 159 7.42 -5.69 -16.48
CA PRO A 159 6.39 -6.48 -17.15
C PRO A 159 5.04 -6.30 -16.47
N GLN A 160 4.03 -5.94 -17.26
CA GLN A 160 2.62 -5.85 -16.86
C GLN A 160 1.81 -6.55 -17.95
N PRO A 161 1.52 -7.85 -17.78
CA PRO A 161 0.83 -8.65 -18.80
C PRO A 161 -0.52 -8.09 -19.23
N ASP A 162 -1.12 -7.24 -18.39
CA ASP A 162 -2.44 -6.64 -18.54
C ASP A 162 -2.42 -5.16 -18.98
N SER A 163 -1.25 -4.55 -19.26
CA SER A 163 -1.13 -3.09 -19.51
C SER A 163 -1.88 -2.56 -20.74
N GLY A 164 -2.42 -3.43 -21.59
CA GLY A 164 -3.25 -3.07 -22.74
C GLY A 164 -4.72 -3.47 -22.60
N LEU A 165 -5.13 -4.00 -21.45
CA LEU A 165 -6.49 -4.42 -21.20
C LEU A 165 -7.31 -3.24 -20.66
N SER A 166 -8.49 -3.03 -21.24
CA SER A 166 -9.47 -2.08 -20.70
C SER A 166 -10.20 -2.72 -19.52
N GLN A 167 -10.34 -2.00 -18.41
CA GLN A 167 -11.21 -2.43 -17.32
C GLN A 167 -12.67 -2.27 -17.74
N PRO A 168 -13.48 -3.35 -17.80
CA PRO A 168 -14.88 -3.24 -18.24
C PRO A 168 -15.78 -2.49 -17.24
N ARG A 169 -15.33 -2.41 -15.99
CA ARG A 169 -16.02 -1.73 -14.88
C ARG A 169 -15.01 -0.80 -14.20
N PRO A 170 -14.66 0.34 -14.84
CA PRO A 170 -13.89 1.37 -14.16
C PRO A 170 -14.72 1.89 -12.98
N LYS A 171 -14.03 2.29 -11.92
CA LYS A 171 -14.65 2.99 -10.80
C LYS A 171 -14.59 4.48 -11.06
#